data_AF-A0A517KVT9-F1
#
_entry.id   AF-A0A517KVT9-F1
#
_cell.length_a   1.000
_cell.length_b   1.000
_cell.length_c   1.000
_cell.angle_alpha   90.00
_cell.angle_beta   90.00
_cell.angle_gamma   90.00
#
_symmetry.space_group_name_H-M   'P 1'
#
loop_
_entity.id
_entity.type
_entity.pdbx_description
1 polymer ?
#
loop_
_entity_poly.entity_id
_entity_poly.type
_entity_poly.pdbx_seq_one_letter_code
_entity_poly.pdbx_strand_id
1 'polypeptide(L)'
;MAERQKLPEMPPEPPPELAAILQHLSVDIGLDYLTLLDLRSLDPPPALGANLLMIIGTARSEKHLHVSADRFCRYLRTSHKLRPYADGLLGRNEIKLKMRRKNRRAKLMANAGVISPENVDDGIRTGWVCVHAGQIEPAEGAQKEVRPIEGFVGFGSETNKVTIVVQMLTEEKREELDLESLWNTFLSRNIRRQSYRHEGEGEFEAALEAGTAHPIEPGSSDRTLEHDITDWDSGNAKMEEAKAG
;
A
#
# COMPACT_ATOMS: atom_id res chain seq x y z
N MET A 1 10.82 24.90 -15.21
CA MET A 1 11.33 23.52 -15.43
C MET A 1 11.91 22.92 -14.14
N ALA A 2 12.69 23.67 -13.35
CA ALA A 2 13.33 23.15 -12.13
C ALA A 2 12.37 22.63 -11.04
N GLU A 3 11.22 23.27 -10.81
CA GLU A 3 10.28 22.81 -9.77
C GLU A 3 9.59 21.47 -10.09
N ARG A 4 9.36 21.18 -11.39
CA ARG A 4 8.67 19.97 -11.83
C ARG A 4 9.51 18.71 -11.65
N GLN A 5 10.82 18.85 -11.66
CA GLN A 5 11.80 17.76 -11.55
C GLN A 5 12.47 17.72 -10.18
N LYS A 6 11.86 18.35 -9.16
CA LYS A 6 12.35 18.24 -7.79
C LYS A 6 12.24 16.78 -7.34
N LEU A 7 13.34 16.21 -6.88
CA LEU A 7 13.36 14.88 -6.27
C LEU A 7 12.66 14.94 -4.90
N PRO A 8 11.86 13.92 -4.54
CA PRO A 8 11.23 13.85 -3.24
C PRO A 8 12.28 13.67 -2.14
N GLU A 9 11.92 14.04 -0.91
CA GLU A 9 12.76 13.81 0.26
C GLU A 9 12.90 12.31 0.51
N MET A 10 14.11 11.88 0.86
CA MET A 10 14.38 10.47 1.15
C MET A 10 13.80 10.09 2.52
N PRO A 11 13.21 8.90 2.65
CA PRO A 11 12.75 8.40 3.93
C PRO A 11 13.94 8.11 4.85
N PRO A 12 13.72 7.98 6.17
CA PRO A 12 14.77 7.51 7.07
C PRO A 12 15.22 6.11 6.64
N GLU A 13 16.53 5.89 6.65
CA GLU A 13 17.14 4.61 6.22
C GLU A 13 16.66 4.17 4.82
N PRO A 14 16.98 4.97 3.77
CA PRO A 14 16.57 4.64 2.42
C PRO A 14 17.38 3.44 1.89
N PRO A 15 16.74 2.51 1.16
CA PRO A 15 17.48 1.47 0.45
C PRO A 15 18.54 2.06 -0.49
N PRO A 16 19.73 1.43 -0.62
CA PRO A 16 20.83 1.99 -1.42
C PRO A 16 20.44 2.27 -2.89
N GLU A 17 19.58 1.45 -3.48
CA GLU A 17 19.18 1.60 -4.89
C GLU A 17 18.09 2.65 -5.11
N LEU A 18 17.40 3.10 -4.06
CA LEU A 18 16.26 4.01 -4.16
C LEU A 18 16.66 5.34 -4.81
N ALA A 19 17.83 5.89 -4.46
CA ALA A 19 18.31 7.15 -5.00
C ALA A 19 18.54 7.08 -6.52
N ALA A 20 19.16 5.99 -6.99
CA ALA A 20 19.40 5.76 -8.42
C ALA A 20 18.07 5.60 -9.18
N ILE A 21 17.09 4.92 -8.60
CA ILE A 21 15.76 4.74 -9.19
C ILE A 21 15.04 6.08 -9.33
N LEU A 22 15.00 6.91 -8.27
CA LEU A 22 14.35 8.21 -8.29
C LEU A 22 15.00 9.17 -9.30
N GLN A 23 16.34 9.18 -9.34
CA GLN A 23 17.09 9.98 -10.30
C GLN A 23 16.77 9.56 -11.74
N HIS A 24 16.74 8.25 -12.02
CA HIS A 24 16.40 7.75 -13.35
C HIS A 24 14.96 8.10 -13.75
N LEU A 25 14.00 7.99 -12.84
CA LEU A 25 12.60 8.35 -13.08
C LEU A 25 12.43 9.84 -13.40
N SER A 26 13.16 10.71 -12.71
CA SER A 26 13.08 12.16 -12.92
C SER A 26 13.83 12.62 -14.16
N VAL A 27 15.11 12.25 -14.29
CA VAL A 27 16.02 12.82 -15.30
C VAL A 27 15.96 12.08 -16.63
N ASP A 28 16.11 10.75 -16.61
CA ASP A 28 16.23 9.95 -17.83
C ASP A 28 14.86 9.62 -18.43
N ILE A 29 13.90 9.29 -17.58
CA ILE A 29 12.52 9.01 -17.99
C ILE A 29 11.72 10.32 -18.17
N GLY A 30 12.05 11.36 -17.41
CA GLY A 30 11.41 12.67 -17.54
C GLY A 30 10.02 12.75 -16.93
N LEU A 31 9.76 12.01 -15.83
CA LEU A 31 8.53 12.16 -15.05
C LEU A 31 8.59 13.44 -14.21
N ASP A 32 7.46 14.11 -14.15
CA ASP A 32 7.28 15.34 -13.39
C ASP A 32 6.55 15.02 -12.06
N TYR A 33 6.72 15.89 -11.06
CA TYR A 33 6.02 15.84 -9.77
C TYR A 33 6.16 14.50 -9.04
N LEU A 34 7.39 14.04 -8.84
CA LEU A 34 7.63 12.79 -8.11
C LEU A 34 7.27 12.93 -6.63
N THR A 35 6.34 12.11 -6.16
CA THR A 35 5.99 11.97 -4.74
C THR A 35 6.43 10.59 -4.27
N LEU A 36 7.07 10.51 -3.11
CA LEU A 36 7.45 9.25 -2.47
C LEU A 36 6.64 9.08 -1.19
N LEU A 37 5.93 7.95 -1.10
CA LEU A 37 5.17 7.55 0.08
C LEU A 37 5.86 6.36 0.75
N ASP A 38 6.25 6.56 2.00
CA ASP A 38 6.78 5.50 2.84
C ASP A 38 5.63 4.73 3.49
N LEU A 39 5.40 3.51 3.01
CA LEU A 39 4.33 2.63 3.45
C LEU A 39 4.87 1.44 4.27
N ARG A 40 6.12 1.49 4.75
CA ARG A 40 6.79 0.39 5.44
C ARG A 40 6.23 0.10 6.85
N SER A 41 5.61 1.08 7.49
CA SER A 41 5.03 0.97 8.83
C SER A 41 3.58 0.51 8.86
N LEU A 42 2.93 0.29 7.70
CA LEU A 42 1.51 -0.08 7.65
C LEU A 42 1.25 -1.48 8.20
N ASP A 43 0.39 -1.55 9.23
CA ASP A 43 -0.18 -2.78 9.80
C ASP A 43 -1.72 -2.75 9.72
N PRO A 44 -2.38 -3.59 8.88
CA PRO A 44 -1.82 -4.69 8.10
C PRO A 44 -1.05 -4.22 6.85
N PRO A 45 -0.11 -5.03 6.32
CA PRO A 45 0.60 -4.70 5.10
C PRO A 45 -0.37 -4.58 3.91
N PRO A 46 -0.11 -3.66 2.97
CA PRO A 46 -0.95 -3.50 1.80
C PRO A 46 -0.87 -4.74 0.89
N ALA A 47 -1.92 -4.98 0.10
CA ALA A 47 -1.97 -6.11 -0.85
C ALA A 47 -0.87 -6.08 -1.93
N LEU A 48 -0.19 -4.95 -2.09
CA LEU A 48 0.95 -4.77 -2.98
C LEU A 48 2.27 -5.31 -2.42
N GLY A 49 2.31 -5.71 -1.14
CA GLY A 49 3.48 -6.28 -0.47
C GLY A 49 3.79 -5.61 0.87
N ALA A 50 4.48 -6.35 1.73
CA ALA A 50 5.04 -5.80 2.96
C ALA A 50 6.23 -4.87 2.67
N ASN A 51 6.54 -3.99 3.63
CA ASN A 51 7.66 -3.04 3.55
C ASN A 51 7.67 -2.24 2.24
N LEU A 52 6.54 -1.61 1.90
CA LEU A 52 6.32 -0.97 0.61
C LEU A 52 6.84 0.48 0.59
N LEU A 53 7.52 0.84 -0.49
CA LEU A 53 7.75 2.22 -0.90
C LEU A 53 6.98 2.47 -2.20
N MET A 54 6.07 3.44 -2.18
CA MET A 54 5.28 3.82 -3.34
C MET A 54 5.76 5.14 -3.91
N ILE A 55 6.21 5.13 -5.16
CA ILE A 55 6.58 6.33 -5.91
C ILE A 55 5.44 6.68 -6.85
N ILE A 56 5.02 7.94 -6.88
CA ILE A 56 3.99 8.45 -7.78
C ILE A 56 4.64 9.49 -8.69
N GLY A 57 4.41 9.40 -9.99
CA GLY A 57 4.96 10.34 -10.97
C GLY A 57 3.99 10.67 -12.10
N THR A 58 4.06 11.91 -12.58
CA THR A 58 3.22 12.40 -13.68
C THR A 58 3.93 12.31 -15.02
N ALA A 59 3.26 11.74 -16.01
CA ALA A 59 3.66 11.72 -17.41
C ALA A 59 2.94 12.81 -18.21
N ARG A 60 3.65 13.46 -19.14
CA ARG A 60 3.13 14.53 -20.01
C ARG A 60 1.99 14.12 -20.96
N SER A 61 1.84 12.84 -21.23
CA SER A 61 0.80 12.29 -22.12
C SER A 61 0.75 10.76 -21.97
N GLU A 62 -0.32 10.13 -22.44
CA GLU A 62 -0.44 8.66 -22.49
C GLU A 62 0.69 8.02 -23.31
N LYS A 63 1.10 8.66 -24.41
CA LYS A 63 2.22 8.17 -25.23
C LYS A 63 3.54 8.23 -24.44
N HIS A 64 3.76 9.32 -23.70
CA HIS A 64 4.91 9.43 -22.82
C HIS A 64 4.86 8.34 -21.74
N LEU A 65 3.72 8.18 -21.08
CA LEU A 65 3.48 7.15 -20.06
C LEU A 65 3.90 5.75 -20.53
N HIS A 66 3.41 5.31 -21.69
CA HIS A 66 3.75 3.99 -22.24
C HIS A 66 5.25 3.82 -22.51
N VAL A 67 5.88 4.81 -23.15
CA VAL A 67 7.32 4.73 -23.49
C VAL A 67 8.16 4.78 -22.22
N SER A 68 7.78 5.62 -21.25
CA SER A 68 8.43 5.80 -19.97
C SER A 68 8.37 4.52 -19.12
N ALA A 69 7.20 3.89 -19.01
CA ALA A 69 7.05 2.63 -18.28
C ALA A 69 7.87 1.49 -18.90
N ASP A 70 7.83 1.33 -20.23
CA ASP A 70 8.59 0.30 -20.92
C ASP A 70 10.12 0.52 -20.80
N ARG A 71 10.59 1.77 -20.87
CA ARG A 71 12.00 2.13 -20.62
C ARG A 71 12.39 1.83 -19.18
N PHE A 72 11.58 2.23 -18.22
CA PHE A 72 11.84 1.98 -16.80
C PHE A 72 11.93 0.49 -16.48
N CYS A 73 11.02 -0.34 -17.01
CA CYS A 73 11.11 -1.78 -16.85
C CYS A 73 12.40 -2.37 -17.46
N ARG A 74 12.90 -1.84 -18.57
CA ARG A 74 14.20 -2.27 -19.13
C ARG A 74 15.37 -1.85 -18.26
N TYR A 75 15.34 -0.63 -17.73
CA TYR A 75 16.35 -0.13 -16.79
C TYR A 75 16.45 -1.04 -15.56
N LEU A 76 15.32 -1.34 -14.91
CA LEU A 76 15.30 -2.21 -13.72
C LEU A 76 15.87 -3.62 -14.00
N ARG A 77 15.58 -4.20 -15.17
CA ARG A 77 16.13 -5.51 -15.58
C ARG A 77 17.64 -5.48 -15.84
N THR A 78 18.15 -4.36 -16.34
CA THR A 78 19.55 -4.26 -16.80
C THR A 78 20.49 -3.81 -15.68
N SER A 79 20.11 -2.76 -14.96
CA SER A 79 20.91 -2.13 -13.89
C SER A 79 20.80 -2.86 -12.56
N HIS A 80 19.57 -3.20 -12.15
CA HIS A 80 19.30 -3.77 -10.82
C HIS A 80 18.99 -5.27 -10.84
N LYS A 81 18.99 -5.91 -12.02
CA LYS A 81 18.63 -7.33 -12.23
C LYS A 81 17.26 -7.73 -11.64
N LEU A 82 16.37 -6.76 -11.48
CA LEU A 82 15.03 -6.98 -10.96
C LEU A 82 14.10 -7.54 -12.04
N ARG A 83 12.97 -8.10 -11.60
CA ARG A 83 11.91 -8.61 -12.47
C ARG A 83 10.66 -7.73 -12.33
N PRO A 84 10.65 -6.55 -12.99
CA PRO A 84 9.52 -5.65 -12.88
C PRO A 84 8.30 -6.20 -13.61
N TYR A 85 7.13 -5.97 -13.04
CA TYR A 85 5.83 -6.22 -13.64
C TYR A 85 5.09 -4.89 -13.81
N ALA A 86 4.59 -4.61 -15.02
CA ALA A 86 3.90 -3.38 -15.33
C ALA A 86 2.44 -3.66 -15.71
N ASP A 87 1.53 -3.32 -14.81
CA ASP A 87 0.10 -3.35 -15.07
C ASP A 87 -0.34 -2.10 -15.82
N GLY A 88 -1.21 -2.26 -16.81
CA GLY A 88 -1.60 -1.20 -17.76
C GLY A 88 -0.64 -1.02 -18.95
N LEU A 89 0.53 -1.66 -18.95
CA LEU A 89 1.44 -1.62 -20.11
C LEU A 89 1.06 -2.67 -21.16
N LEU A 90 0.42 -2.26 -22.25
CA LEU A 90 0.11 -3.17 -23.35
C LEU A 90 1.36 -3.57 -24.14
N GLY A 91 1.47 -4.87 -24.44
CA GLY A 91 2.55 -5.40 -25.27
C GLY A 91 2.41 -4.99 -26.75
N ARG A 92 3.52 -4.98 -27.51
CA ARG A 92 3.51 -4.62 -28.95
C ARG A 92 2.51 -5.45 -29.76
N ASN A 93 2.42 -6.75 -29.49
CA ASN A 93 1.51 -7.65 -30.19
C ASN A 93 0.05 -7.38 -29.81
N GLU A 94 -0.22 -7.04 -28.55
CA GLU A 94 -1.54 -6.69 -28.06
C GLU A 94 -2.02 -5.38 -28.67
N ILE A 95 -1.17 -4.34 -28.71
CA ILE A 95 -1.46 -3.07 -29.37
C ILE A 95 -1.77 -3.31 -30.85
N LYS A 96 -0.92 -4.07 -31.55
CA LYS A 96 -1.11 -4.39 -32.97
C LYS A 96 -2.42 -5.13 -33.21
N LEU A 97 -2.77 -6.08 -32.34
CA LEU A 97 -4.00 -6.85 -32.44
C LEU A 97 -5.24 -5.99 -32.17
N LYS A 98 -5.24 -5.18 -31.10
CA LYS A 98 -6.34 -4.27 -30.77
C LYS A 98 -6.55 -3.23 -31.89
N MET A 99 -5.48 -2.62 -32.40
CA MET A 99 -5.56 -1.70 -33.54
C MET A 99 -6.11 -2.37 -34.81
N ARG A 100 -5.69 -3.60 -35.12
CA ARG A 100 -6.24 -4.36 -36.25
C ARG A 100 -7.73 -4.62 -36.09
N ARG A 101 -8.18 -4.97 -34.88
CA ARG A 101 -9.61 -5.17 -34.58
C ARG A 101 -10.40 -3.87 -34.69
N LYS A 102 -9.90 -2.77 -34.15
CA LYS A 102 -10.50 -1.42 -34.29
C LYS A 102 -10.65 -1.05 -35.76
N ASN A 103 -9.59 -1.18 -36.55
CA ASN A 103 -9.62 -0.84 -37.98
C ASN A 103 -10.59 -1.73 -38.78
N ARG A 104 -10.68 -3.03 -38.45
CA ARG A 104 -11.67 -3.92 -39.08
C ARG A 104 -13.11 -3.52 -38.73
N ARG A 105 -13.37 -3.19 -37.45
CA ARG A 105 -14.68 -2.72 -36.99
C ARG A 105 -15.07 -1.41 -37.69
N ALA A 106 -14.15 -0.44 -37.73
CA ALA A 106 -14.36 0.84 -38.39
C ALA A 106 -14.66 0.68 -39.89
N LYS A 107 -13.93 -0.19 -40.61
CA LYS A 107 -14.21 -0.49 -42.02
C LYS A 107 -15.59 -1.10 -42.24
N LEU A 108 -16.00 -2.03 -41.38
CA LEU A 108 -17.32 -2.66 -41.48
C LEU A 108 -18.45 -1.66 -41.18
N MET A 109 -18.29 -0.81 -40.16
CA MET A 109 -19.24 0.24 -39.82
C MET A 109 -19.35 1.32 -40.91
N ALA A 110 -18.23 1.72 -41.50
CA ALA A 110 -18.20 2.64 -42.63
C ALA A 110 -18.97 2.08 -43.84
N ASN A 111 -18.79 0.79 -44.15
CA ASN A 111 -19.54 0.13 -45.22
C ASN A 111 -21.04 0.01 -44.92
N ALA A 112 -21.43 -0.02 -43.65
CA ALA A 112 -22.83 -0.10 -43.20
C ALA A 112 -23.49 1.28 -43.03
N GLY A 113 -22.78 2.39 -43.32
CA GLY A 113 -23.30 3.76 -43.12
C GLY A 113 -23.47 4.17 -41.66
N VAL A 114 -22.90 3.40 -40.70
CA VAL A 114 -23.00 3.66 -39.27
C VAL A 114 -21.80 4.50 -38.83
N ILE A 115 -22.06 5.71 -38.32
CA ILE A 115 -21.02 6.55 -37.72
C ILE A 115 -20.58 5.90 -36.41
N SER A 116 -19.30 5.55 -36.31
CA SER A 116 -18.74 5.02 -35.06
C SER A 116 -18.74 6.11 -33.99
N PRO A 117 -19.13 5.81 -32.73
CA PRO A 117 -18.97 6.77 -31.64
C PRO A 117 -17.47 7.02 -31.42
N GLU A 118 -17.05 8.28 -31.43
CA GLU A 118 -15.63 8.67 -31.29
C GLU A 118 -15.06 8.36 -29.88
N ASN A 119 -15.94 8.16 -28.89
CA ASN A 119 -15.59 8.01 -27.47
C ASN A 119 -15.72 6.57 -26.93
N VAL A 120 -15.69 5.55 -27.78
CA VAL A 120 -15.67 4.17 -27.27
C VAL A 120 -14.28 3.87 -26.70
N ASP A 121 -14.21 3.53 -25.42
CA ASP A 121 -12.98 3.04 -24.79
C ASP A 121 -12.57 1.72 -25.44
N ASP A 122 -11.53 1.76 -26.26
CA ASP A 122 -10.96 0.60 -26.93
C ASP A 122 -9.90 -0.11 -26.08
N GLY A 123 -9.62 0.38 -24.86
CA GLY A 123 -8.63 -0.15 -23.93
C GLY A 123 -7.21 -0.16 -24.50
N ILE A 124 -6.91 0.72 -25.46
CA ILE A 124 -5.58 0.93 -26.06
C ILE A 124 -4.86 2.08 -25.37
N ARG A 125 -5.62 3.10 -24.98
CA ARG A 125 -5.14 4.27 -24.25
C ARG A 125 -5.30 3.99 -22.76
N THR A 126 -4.23 4.12 -22.00
CA THR A 126 -4.31 4.14 -20.55
C THR A 126 -3.67 5.41 -20.02
N GLY A 127 -4.34 6.04 -19.05
CA GLY A 127 -3.80 7.16 -18.28
C GLY A 127 -3.01 6.71 -17.04
N TRP A 128 -2.89 5.40 -16.80
CA TRP A 128 -2.24 4.86 -15.61
C TRP A 128 -1.48 3.56 -15.92
N VAL A 129 -0.25 3.48 -15.44
CA VAL A 129 0.57 2.26 -15.44
C VAL A 129 1.16 2.08 -14.03
N CYS A 130 0.94 0.90 -13.45
CA CYS A 130 1.51 0.50 -12.17
C CYS A 130 2.71 -0.42 -12.41
N VAL A 131 3.92 0.04 -12.10
CA VAL A 131 5.13 -0.77 -12.21
C VAL A 131 5.55 -1.28 -10.83
N HIS A 132 5.31 -2.56 -10.58
CA HIS A 132 5.88 -3.26 -9.45
C HIS A 132 7.36 -3.57 -9.77
N ALA A 133 8.29 -2.82 -9.19
CA ALA A 133 9.72 -2.93 -9.49
C ALA A 133 10.32 -4.23 -8.96
N GLY A 134 9.78 -4.73 -7.85
CA GLY A 134 10.26 -5.92 -7.15
C GLY A 134 10.67 -5.61 -5.72
N GLN A 135 11.40 -6.55 -5.14
CA GLN A 135 11.96 -6.43 -3.80
C GLN A 135 13.45 -6.11 -3.90
N ILE A 136 13.89 -5.13 -3.10
CA ILE A 136 15.29 -4.73 -2.98
C ILE A 136 15.78 -4.90 -1.54
N GLU A 137 17.09 -4.86 -1.36
CA GLU A 137 17.69 -4.99 -0.04
C GLU A 137 17.43 -3.73 0.80
N PRO A 138 17.21 -3.87 2.12
CA PRO A 138 16.99 -2.73 3.01
C PRO A 138 18.28 -1.93 3.18
N ALA A 139 18.17 -0.75 3.82
CA ALA A 139 19.34 0.01 4.23
C ALA A 139 20.26 -0.82 5.16
N GLU A 140 21.57 -0.59 5.05
CA GLU A 140 22.56 -1.20 5.95
C GLU A 140 22.27 -0.75 7.39
N GLY A 141 21.87 -1.70 8.25
CA GLY A 141 21.50 -1.44 9.65
C GLY A 141 20.00 -1.38 9.95
N ALA A 142 19.15 -1.32 8.92
CA ALA A 142 17.69 -1.38 9.07
C ALA A 142 17.22 -2.82 9.33
N GLN A 143 17.58 -3.39 10.48
CA GLN A 143 17.02 -4.65 10.94
C GLN A 143 15.64 -4.36 11.51
N LYS A 144 14.59 -4.54 10.71
CA LYS A 144 13.25 -4.67 11.28
C LYS A 144 13.28 -5.94 12.12
N GLU A 145 12.95 -5.84 13.41
CA GLU A 145 12.78 -7.01 14.27
C GLU A 145 11.74 -7.91 13.62
N VAL A 146 12.19 -8.91 12.85
CA VAL A 146 11.33 -10.00 12.41
C VAL A 146 11.08 -10.80 13.66
N ARG A 147 10.08 -10.38 14.45
CA ARG A 147 9.62 -11.16 15.61
C ARG A 147 9.20 -12.51 15.05
N PRO A 148 9.96 -13.59 15.31
CA PRO A 148 9.48 -14.91 14.95
C PRO A 148 8.17 -15.08 15.70
N ILE A 149 7.08 -15.39 14.99
CA ILE A 149 5.86 -15.79 15.67
C ILE A 149 6.20 -17.13 16.34
N GLU A 150 6.47 -17.09 17.65
CA GLU A 150 6.72 -18.29 18.44
C GLU A 150 5.51 -19.24 18.27
N GLY A 151 5.76 -20.44 17.74
CA GLY A 151 4.72 -21.43 17.44
C GLY A 151 4.27 -21.53 15.97
N PHE A 152 4.76 -20.69 15.05
CA PHE A 152 4.46 -20.84 13.62
C PHE A 152 5.36 -21.90 12.94
N VAL A 153 4.83 -23.11 12.76
CA VAL A 153 5.48 -24.16 11.95
C VAL A 153 5.07 -23.99 10.48
N GLY A 154 5.76 -23.11 9.77
CA GLY A 154 5.57 -22.88 8.33
C GLY A 154 6.83 -22.32 7.67
N PHE A 155 7.12 -22.75 6.43
CA PHE A 155 8.25 -22.26 5.64
C PHE A 155 7.97 -20.84 5.14
N GLY A 156 8.33 -19.83 5.93
CA GLY A 156 8.20 -18.44 5.54
C GLY A 156 8.90 -17.51 6.49
N SER A 157 10.23 -17.43 6.42
CA SER A 157 10.94 -16.27 6.99
C SER A 157 10.46 -15.03 6.23
N GLU A 158 9.86 -14.06 6.90
CA GLU A 158 9.66 -12.73 6.32
C GLU A 158 11.04 -12.18 5.97
N THR A 159 11.37 -12.16 4.67
CA THR A 159 12.59 -11.52 4.22
C THR A 159 12.42 -10.03 4.44
N ASN A 160 13.35 -9.40 5.18
CA ASN A 160 13.40 -7.96 5.46
C ASN A 160 13.72 -7.14 4.19
N LYS A 161 13.03 -7.42 3.08
CA LYS A 161 13.20 -6.74 1.80
C LYS A 161 12.20 -5.62 1.69
N VAL A 162 12.57 -4.59 0.94
CA VAL A 162 11.72 -3.44 0.65
C VAL A 162 11.10 -3.61 -0.72
N THR A 163 9.77 -3.56 -0.79
CA THR A 163 9.03 -3.63 -2.05
C THR A 163 8.94 -2.24 -2.65
N ILE A 164 9.33 -2.06 -3.91
CA ILE A 164 9.15 -0.78 -4.61
C ILE A 164 8.03 -0.90 -5.64
N VAL A 165 7.08 0.02 -5.59
CA VAL A 165 6.03 0.19 -6.60
C VAL A 165 6.07 1.62 -7.13
N VAL A 166 5.99 1.76 -8.45
CA VAL A 166 5.98 3.06 -9.13
C VAL A 166 4.65 3.21 -9.87
N GLN A 167 3.84 4.15 -9.42
CA GLN A 167 2.59 4.56 -10.06
C GLN A 167 2.88 5.70 -11.04
N MET A 168 2.74 5.43 -12.32
CA MET A 168 2.94 6.41 -13.38
C MET A 168 1.58 6.81 -13.94
N LEU A 169 1.22 8.09 -13.85
CA LEU A 169 -0.11 8.59 -14.22
C LEU A 169 -0.02 9.77 -15.18
N THR A 170 -1.05 9.98 -16.00
CA THR A 170 -1.28 11.30 -16.62
C THR A 170 -1.83 12.27 -15.58
N GLU A 171 -1.71 13.57 -15.82
CA GLU A 171 -2.23 14.62 -14.93
C GLU A 171 -3.71 14.43 -14.64
N GLU A 172 -4.53 14.27 -15.68
CA GLU A 172 -5.96 13.98 -15.57
C GLU A 172 -6.25 12.75 -14.69
N LYS A 173 -5.48 11.66 -14.84
CA LYS A 173 -5.71 10.43 -14.09
C LYS A 173 -5.21 10.51 -12.65
N ARG A 174 -4.19 11.34 -12.39
CA ARG A 174 -3.69 11.61 -11.05
C ARG A 174 -4.72 12.40 -10.24
N GLU A 175 -5.37 13.39 -10.84
CA GLU A 175 -6.45 14.15 -10.20
C GLU A 175 -7.68 13.29 -9.93
N GLU A 176 -8.05 12.41 -10.87
CA GLU A 176 -9.21 11.52 -10.71
C GLU A 176 -9.02 10.50 -9.58
N LEU A 177 -7.83 9.89 -9.47
CA LEU A 177 -7.57 8.82 -8.49
C LEU A 177 -7.14 9.36 -7.12
N ASP A 178 -6.46 10.50 -7.09
CA ASP A 178 -5.90 11.16 -5.88
C ASP A 178 -5.31 10.17 -4.87
N LEU A 179 -4.40 9.32 -5.36
CA LEU A 179 -3.77 8.27 -4.54
C LEU A 179 -2.98 8.85 -3.36
N GLU A 180 -2.45 10.05 -3.51
CA GLU A 180 -1.69 10.72 -2.45
C GLU A 180 -2.56 10.99 -1.23
N SER A 181 -3.73 11.62 -1.41
CA SER A 181 -4.66 11.86 -0.30
C SER A 181 -5.18 10.55 0.29
N LEU A 182 -5.47 9.56 -0.55
CA LEU A 182 -5.95 8.25 -0.12
C LEU A 182 -4.93 7.58 0.82
N TRP A 183 -3.69 7.42 0.36
CA TRP A 183 -2.66 6.73 1.14
C TRP A 183 -2.21 7.55 2.36
N ASN A 184 -2.13 8.87 2.26
CA ASN A 184 -1.84 9.73 3.42
C ASN A 184 -2.91 9.61 4.51
N THR A 185 -4.18 9.47 4.13
CA THR A 185 -5.27 9.23 5.08
C THR A 185 -5.12 7.86 5.75
N PHE A 186 -4.78 6.81 4.99
CA PHE A 186 -4.53 5.48 5.55
C PHE A 186 -3.33 5.46 6.49
N LEU A 187 -2.23 6.11 6.11
CA LEU A 187 -1.03 6.29 6.95
C LEU A 187 -1.37 6.98 8.27
N SER A 188 -2.12 8.10 8.21
CA SER A 188 -2.48 8.86 9.41
C SER A 188 -3.33 8.04 10.39
N ARG A 189 -4.28 7.25 9.87
CA ARG A 189 -5.08 6.32 10.69
C ARG A 189 -4.22 5.20 11.27
N ASN A 190 -3.26 4.69 10.51
CA ASN A 190 -2.38 3.62 10.94
C ASN A 190 -1.48 4.08 12.09
N ILE A 191 -0.83 5.23 11.95
CA ILE A 191 0.01 5.85 12.99
C ILE A 191 -0.80 6.06 14.27
N ARG A 192 -2.01 6.61 14.17
CA ARG A 192 -2.90 6.80 15.32
C ARG A 192 -3.31 5.46 15.97
N ARG A 193 -3.52 4.41 15.19
CA ARG A 193 -3.83 3.08 15.72
C ARG A 193 -2.62 2.47 16.43
N GLN A 194 -1.42 2.66 15.87
CA GLN A 194 -0.17 2.18 16.46
C GLN A 194 0.15 2.91 17.77
N SER A 195 -0.11 4.22 17.87
CA SER A 195 0.10 4.95 19.11
C SER A 195 -0.78 4.41 20.24
N TYR A 196 -2.08 4.19 20.01
CA TYR A 196 -2.96 3.59 21.03
C TYR A 196 -2.57 2.17 21.40
N ARG A 197 -2.04 1.40 20.44
CA ARG A 197 -1.57 0.04 20.70
C ARG A 197 -0.31 0.06 21.57
N HIS A 198 0.64 0.93 21.27
CA HIS A 198 1.84 1.10 22.08
C HIS A 198 1.56 1.66 23.47
N GLU A 199 0.62 2.61 23.60
CA GLU A 199 0.17 3.13 24.90
C GLU A 199 -0.45 2.01 25.74
N GLY A 200 -1.36 1.20 25.17
CA GLY A 200 -1.97 0.07 25.89
C GLY A 200 -0.99 -1.07 26.20
N GLU A 201 -0.02 -1.35 25.32
CA GLU A 201 1.07 -2.32 25.58
C GLU A 201 1.98 -1.82 26.71
N GLY A 202 2.32 -0.52 26.74
CA GLY A 202 3.11 0.07 27.82
C GLY A 202 2.39 0.09 29.16
N GLU A 203 1.07 0.35 29.17
CA GLU A 203 0.24 0.24 30.37
C GLU A 203 0.17 -1.21 30.89
N PHE A 204 0.05 -2.18 29.99
CA PHE A 204 0.05 -3.60 30.34
C PHE A 204 1.41 -4.07 30.86
N GLU A 205 2.51 -3.65 30.24
CA GLU A 205 3.88 -3.97 30.66
C GLU A 205 4.19 -3.35 32.03
N ALA A 206 3.79 -2.09 32.26
CA ALA A 206 3.87 -1.45 33.56
C ALA A 206 3.02 -2.16 34.64
N ALA A 207 1.83 -2.66 34.28
CA ALA A 207 1.00 -3.45 35.17
C ALA A 207 1.60 -4.85 35.48
N LEU A 208 2.31 -5.44 34.52
CA LEU A 208 3.05 -6.69 34.71
C LEU A 208 4.24 -6.48 35.67
N GLU A 209 5.02 -5.42 35.47
CA GLU A 209 6.12 -5.04 36.38
C GLU A 209 5.63 -4.68 37.79
N ALA A 210 4.47 -4.02 37.88
CA ALA A 210 3.80 -3.73 39.15
C ALA A 210 3.14 -4.96 39.80
N GLY A 211 3.14 -6.12 39.11
CA GLY A 211 2.54 -7.36 39.59
C GLY A 211 1.01 -7.33 39.70
N THR A 212 0.35 -6.37 39.05
CA THR A 212 -1.12 -6.22 39.04
C THR A 212 -1.78 -6.90 37.84
N ALA A 213 -0.99 -7.25 36.81
CA ALA A 213 -1.42 -8.06 35.68
C ALA A 213 -0.70 -9.42 35.67
N HIS A 214 -1.40 -10.47 35.23
CA HIS A 214 -0.84 -11.79 35.01
C HIS A 214 -1.04 -12.21 33.54
N PRO A 215 -0.01 -12.79 32.88
CA PRO A 215 -0.17 -13.30 31.52
C PRO A 215 -1.13 -14.49 31.52
N ILE A 216 -2.16 -14.44 30.67
CA ILE A 216 -3.05 -15.58 30.45
C ILE A 216 -2.35 -16.51 29.45
N GLU A 217 -1.92 -17.69 29.90
CA GLU A 217 -1.31 -18.67 29.01
C GLU A 217 -2.31 -19.17 27.96
N PRO A 218 -1.94 -19.21 26.66
CA PRO A 218 -2.81 -19.72 25.62
C PRO A 218 -3.01 -21.23 25.80
N GLY A 219 -4.16 -21.60 26.38
CA GLY A 219 -4.52 -22.99 26.70
C GLY A 219 -4.98 -23.21 28.14
N SER A 220 -4.85 -22.22 29.01
CA SER A 220 -5.47 -22.25 30.34
C SER A 220 -6.98 -22.08 30.21
N SER A 221 -7.71 -23.20 30.20
CA SER A 221 -9.15 -23.20 30.46
C SER A 221 -9.39 -23.09 31.96
N ASP A 222 -9.03 -21.97 32.59
CA ASP A 222 -9.44 -21.72 33.97
C ASP A 222 -10.88 -21.20 33.98
N ARG A 223 -11.82 -22.16 33.95
CA ARG A 223 -13.14 -21.95 34.51
C ARG A 223 -13.02 -22.04 36.03
N THR A 224 -12.83 -20.88 36.65
CA THR A 224 -13.36 -20.62 37.99
C THR A 224 -14.11 -19.29 37.93
N LEU A 225 -15.27 -19.33 37.28
CA LEU A 225 -16.42 -18.53 37.66
C LEU A 225 -17.08 -19.24 38.85
N GLU A 226 -16.53 -19.07 40.05
CA GLU A 226 -17.27 -19.31 41.29
C GLU A 226 -17.06 -18.11 42.21
N HIS A 227 -18.20 -17.60 42.71
CA HIS A 227 -18.38 -16.43 43.58
C HIS A 227 -18.19 -15.05 42.94
N ASP A 228 -19.29 -14.53 42.37
CA ASP A 228 -20.03 -13.41 42.99
C ASP A 228 -21.26 -13.05 42.14
N ILE A 229 -22.26 -13.94 42.17
CA ILE A 229 -23.65 -13.61 41.80
C ILE A 229 -24.52 -14.13 42.94
N THR A 230 -24.57 -13.38 44.04
CA THR A 230 -25.71 -13.29 44.96
C THR A 230 -25.51 -12.09 45.86
N ASP A 231 -25.82 -10.88 45.39
CA ASP A 231 -26.26 -9.78 46.28
C ASP A 231 -26.94 -8.63 45.51
N TRP A 232 -27.87 -8.97 44.61
CA TRP A 232 -28.72 -7.98 43.91
C TRP A 232 -30.22 -8.12 44.25
N ASP A 233 -30.63 -8.84 45.29
CA ASP A 233 -32.09 -9.02 45.54
C ASP A 233 -32.54 -9.06 47.00
N SER A 234 -31.88 -8.29 47.87
CA SER A 234 -32.23 -8.19 49.30
C SER A 234 -32.25 -6.75 49.80
N GLY A 235 -32.63 -5.81 48.93
CA GLY A 235 -32.73 -4.37 49.24
C GLY A 235 -34.14 -3.76 49.13
N ASN A 236 -35.21 -4.56 49.08
CA ASN A 236 -36.56 -4.02 48.83
C ASN A 236 -37.70 -4.64 49.70
N ALA A 237 -37.41 -4.99 50.95
CA ALA A 237 -38.42 -5.55 51.87
C ALA A 237 -38.38 -5.04 53.32
N LYS A 238 -37.75 -3.87 53.58
CA LYS A 238 -37.77 -3.23 54.92
C LYS A 238 -37.95 -1.71 54.88
N MET A 239 -38.81 -1.21 53.99
CA MET A 239 -39.22 0.20 53.99
C MET A 239 -40.74 0.40 53.86
N GLU A 240 -41.55 -0.61 54.21
CA GLU A 240 -43.02 -0.51 54.21
C GLU A 240 -43.68 -0.79 55.58
N GLU A 241 -42.92 -0.77 56.68
CA GLU A 241 -43.47 -0.92 58.05
C GLU A 241 -43.14 0.26 58.99
N ALA A 242 -42.77 1.43 58.42
CA ALA A 242 -42.48 2.64 59.18
C ALA A 242 -43.07 3.91 58.52
N LYS A 243 -44.34 3.86 58.10
CA LYS A 243 -45.21 5.03 57.88
C LYS A 243 -46.68 4.57 57.83
N ALA A 244 -47.50 5.15 58.70
CA ALA A 244 -48.97 5.03 58.82
C ALA A 244 -49.50 3.94 59.77
N GLY A 245 -49.55 4.12 61.10
CA GLY A 245 -49.14 5.26 61.95
C GLY A 245 -49.76 6.60 61.59
#